data_AF-A0A0Q1CJH2-F1
#
_entry.id   AF-A0A0Q1CJH2-F1
#
_cell.length_a   1.000
_cell.length_b   1.000
_cell.length_c   1.000
_cell.angle_alpha   90.00
_cell.angle_beta   90.00
_cell.angle_gamma   90.00
#
_symmetry.space_group_name_H-M   'P 1'
#
loop_
_entity.id
_entity.type
_entity.pdbx_description
1 polymer ?
#
loop_
_entity_poly.entity_id
_entity_poly.type
_entity_poly.pdbx_seq_one_letter_code
_entity_poly.pdbx_strand_id
1 'polypeptide(L)'
;MAELVISEKSGASDLAPLALAVNQILGLPVTLRSVEAPGVRVEEGKVLDDEYSGPVLEEVMRSGRPVRTVPKSGVYKGIPVSVAPIMDPDGKVVAAMGVVDVVGTIDIPAVFGAYTEVVKEVSQKR
;
A
#
# COMPACT_ATOMS: atom_id res chain seq x y z
N MET A 1 -7.52 15.50 -20.54
CA MET A 1 -7.33 14.16 -19.96
C MET A 1 -7.03 14.35 -18.50
N ALA A 2 -7.52 13.49 -17.61
CA ALA A 2 -7.15 13.55 -16.20
C ALA A 2 -5.76 12.91 -16.01
N GLU A 3 -4.90 13.54 -15.22
CA GLU A 3 -3.56 13.06 -14.88
C GLU A 3 -3.49 12.88 -13.37
N LEU A 4 -2.91 11.75 -12.91
CA LEU A 4 -2.66 11.47 -11.50
C LEU A 4 -1.16 11.39 -11.31
N VAL A 5 -0.58 12.31 -10.55
CA VAL A 5 0.86 12.40 -10.30
C VAL A 5 1.14 12.13 -8.82
N ILE A 6 1.99 11.13 -8.55
CA ILE A 6 2.49 10.84 -7.21
C ILE A 6 3.92 11.36 -7.12
N SER A 7 4.18 12.20 -6.13
CA SER A 7 5.48 12.79 -5.82
C SER A 7 5.70 12.79 -4.31
N GLU A 8 6.90 13.20 -3.89
CA GLU A 8 7.23 13.38 -2.47
C GLU A 8 6.31 14.37 -1.75
N LYS A 9 5.62 15.25 -2.48
CA LYS A 9 4.73 16.29 -1.95
C LYS A 9 3.26 15.96 -2.10
N SER A 10 2.92 14.80 -2.66
CA SER A 10 1.53 14.42 -2.90
C SER A 10 0.77 14.34 -1.58
N GLY A 11 -0.27 15.15 -1.47
CA GLY A 11 -1.12 15.21 -0.29
C GLY A 11 -2.23 14.17 -0.34
N ALA A 12 -3.11 14.19 0.65
CA ALA A 12 -4.18 13.21 0.77
C ALA A 12 -5.11 13.13 -0.45
N SER A 13 -5.43 14.27 -1.08
CA SER A 13 -6.27 14.30 -2.28
C SER A 13 -5.66 13.58 -3.48
N ASP A 14 -4.33 13.62 -3.61
CA ASP A 14 -3.61 12.97 -4.70
C ASP A 14 -3.48 11.45 -4.44
N LEU A 15 -3.35 11.07 -3.17
CA LEU A 15 -3.12 9.70 -2.72
C LEU A 15 -4.42 8.90 -2.57
N ALA A 16 -5.53 9.56 -2.20
CA ALA A 16 -6.81 8.91 -1.92
C ALA A 16 -7.36 8.04 -3.06
N PRO A 17 -7.34 8.45 -4.35
CA PRO A 17 -7.86 7.62 -5.43
C PRO A 17 -7.17 6.25 -5.52
N LEU A 18 -5.85 6.21 -5.32
CA LEU A 18 -5.08 4.97 -5.33
C LEU A 18 -5.36 4.12 -4.09
N ALA A 19 -5.35 4.74 -2.91
CA ALA A 19 -5.62 4.04 -1.65
C ALA A 19 -7.04 3.43 -1.62
N LEU A 20 -8.05 4.15 -2.14
CA LEU A 20 -9.43 3.67 -2.29
C LEU A 20 -9.52 2.48 -3.24
N ALA A 21 -8.86 2.53 -4.40
CA ALA A 21 -8.86 1.42 -5.34
C ALA A 21 -8.28 0.14 -4.71
N VAL A 22 -7.14 0.25 -4.03
CA VAL A 22 -6.51 -0.90 -3.35
C VAL A 22 -7.37 -1.41 -2.19
N ASN A 23 -7.97 -0.51 -1.41
CA ASN A 23 -8.88 -0.88 -0.33
C ASN A 23 -10.10 -1.65 -0.85
N GLN A 24 -10.70 -1.23 -1.97
CA GLN A 24 -11.83 -1.92 -2.59
C GLN A 24 -11.46 -3.29 -3.14
N ILE A 25 -10.24 -3.45 -3.68
CA ILE A 25 -9.74 -4.73 -4.18
C ILE A 25 -9.51 -5.71 -3.02
N LEU A 26 -8.89 -5.25 -1.93
CA LEU A 26 -8.45 -6.12 -0.84
C LEU A 26 -9.49 -6.29 0.27
N GLY A 27 -10.41 -5.34 0.43
CA GLY A 27 -11.32 -5.27 1.58
C GLY A 27 -10.62 -5.00 2.92
N LEU A 28 -9.34 -4.61 2.90
CA LEU A 28 -8.50 -4.38 4.08
C LEU A 28 -8.15 -2.89 4.22
N PRO A 29 -7.89 -2.38 5.44
CA PRO A 29 -7.41 -1.02 5.63
C PRO A 29 -6.14 -0.75 4.83
N VAL A 30 -6.14 0.37 4.09
CA VAL A 30 -5.01 0.83 3.27
C VAL A 30 -4.56 2.19 3.75
N THR A 31 -3.25 2.38 3.82
CA THR A 31 -2.61 3.65 4.13
C THR A 31 -1.63 4.00 3.03
N LEU A 32 -1.49 5.28 2.74
CA LEU A 32 -0.57 5.76 1.71
C LEU A 32 -0.05 7.13 2.13
N ARG A 33 1.27 7.32 2.13
CA ARG A 33 1.88 8.58 2.54
C ARG A 33 3.09 8.92 1.67
N SER A 34 3.22 10.19 1.28
CA SER A 34 4.40 10.72 0.60
C SER A 34 5.48 11.18 1.58
N VAL A 35 6.71 11.36 1.11
CA VAL A 35 7.85 11.68 1.98
C VAL A 35 7.67 13.02 2.71
N GLU A 36 7.21 14.05 2.02
CA GLU A 36 7.14 15.44 2.49
C GLU A 36 5.75 15.89 2.93
N ALA A 37 4.70 15.09 2.73
CA ALA A 37 3.34 15.43 3.14
C ALA A 37 2.67 14.33 4.01
N PRO A 38 1.66 14.70 4.81
CA PRO A 38 0.77 13.72 5.43
C PRO A 38 0.04 12.87 4.38
N GLY A 39 -0.28 11.65 4.77
CA GLY A 39 -0.90 10.65 3.92
C GLY A 39 -2.40 10.48 4.18
N VAL A 40 -2.92 9.37 3.68
CA VAL A 40 -4.31 8.93 3.86
C VAL A 40 -4.38 7.59 4.58
N ARG A 41 -5.46 7.42 5.33
CA ARG A 41 -5.96 6.13 5.80
C ARG A 41 -7.35 5.90 5.23
N VAL A 42 -7.51 4.76 4.58
CA VAL A 42 -8.74 4.33 3.94
C VAL A 42 -9.21 3.01 4.53
N GLU A 43 -10.47 2.99 4.95
CA GLU A 43 -11.13 1.80 5.48
C GLU A 43 -12.57 1.77 4.96
N GLU A 44 -13.13 0.59 4.70
CA GLU A 44 -14.52 0.42 4.25
C GLU A 44 -14.93 1.31 3.04
N GLY A 45 -14.01 1.49 2.09
CA GLY A 45 -14.22 2.32 0.90
C GLY A 45 -14.28 3.84 1.17
N LYS A 46 -13.80 4.29 2.34
CA LYS A 46 -13.84 5.70 2.76
C LYS A 46 -12.50 6.18 3.27
N VAL A 47 -12.17 7.45 3.00
CA VAL A 47 -11.06 8.14 3.64
C VAL A 47 -11.47 8.46 5.08
N LEU A 48 -10.75 7.89 6.05
CA LEU A 48 -11.00 8.10 7.49
C LEU A 48 -10.03 9.10 8.12
N ASP A 49 -8.89 9.35 7.47
CA ASP A 49 -7.85 10.27 7.92
C ASP A 49 -7.11 10.79 6.68
N ASP A 50 -7.03 12.11 6.52
CA ASP A 50 -6.34 12.81 5.44
C ASP A 50 -5.07 13.55 5.92
N GLU A 51 -4.68 13.34 7.18
CA GLU A 51 -3.41 13.79 7.76
C GLU A 51 -2.60 12.62 8.32
N TYR A 52 -2.79 11.42 7.77
CA TYR A 52 -2.28 10.19 8.35
C TYR A 52 -0.75 10.08 8.26
N SER A 53 -0.13 9.66 9.37
CA SER A 53 1.22 9.09 9.37
C SER A 53 1.26 7.79 10.17
N GLY A 54 2.27 6.96 9.92
CA GLY A 54 2.47 5.71 10.61
C GLY A 54 3.95 5.37 10.73
N PRO A 55 4.39 4.77 11.85
CA PRO A 55 5.81 4.49 12.09
C PRO A 55 6.41 3.54 11.04
N VAL A 56 5.63 2.60 10.51
CA VAL A 56 6.11 1.66 9.48
C VAL A 56 6.16 2.33 8.10
N LEU A 57 5.26 3.26 7.77
CA LEU A 57 5.36 4.07 6.55
C LEU A 57 6.65 4.91 6.57
N GLU A 58 6.92 5.57 7.69
CA GLU A 58 8.16 6.35 7.89
C GLU A 58 9.41 5.48 7.78
N GLU A 59 9.40 4.29 8.40
CA GLU A 59 10.50 3.34 8.30
C GLU A 59 10.76 2.88 6.87
N VAL A 60 9.71 2.56 6.12
CA VAL A 60 9.80 2.14 4.72
C VAL A 60 10.28 3.28 3.83
N MET A 61 9.77 4.50 4.02
CA MET A 61 10.23 5.67 3.27
C MET A 61 11.71 5.96 3.53
N ARG A 62 12.17 5.83 4.78
CA ARG A 62 13.57 6.04 5.16
C ARG A 62 14.49 4.94 4.64
N SER A 63 14.06 3.68 4.69
CA SER A 63 14.90 2.53 4.34
C SER A 63 14.88 2.19 2.85
N GLY A 64 13.83 2.60 2.14
CA GLY A 64 13.56 2.22 0.76
C GLY A 64 13.33 0.71 0.57
N ARG A 65 12.93 -0.01 1.62
CA ARG A 65 12.72 -1.46 1.58
C ARG A 65 11.32 -1.81 2.08
N PRO A 66 10.69 -2.86 1.54
CA PRO A 66 9.43 -3.35 2.07
C PRO A 66 9.61 -3.91 3.49
N VAL A 67 8.63 -3.66 4.36
CA VAL A 67 8.61 -4.12 5.75
C VAL A 67 7.30 -4.83 6.04
N ARG A 68 7.39 -5.99 6.70
CA ARG A 68 6.26 -6.70 7.30
C ARG A 68 6.54 -6.84 8.78
N THR A 69 5.69 -6.25 9.61
CA THR A 69 5.93 -6.19 11.05
C THR A 69 4.65 -5.92 11.81
N VAL A 70 4.75 -5.97 13.14
CA VAL A 70 3.70 -5.53 14.06
C VAL A 70 4.15 -4.18 14.65
N PRO A 71 3.50 -3.05 14.31
CA PRO A 71 3.87 -1.73 14.82
C PRO A 71 3.77 -1.68 16.35
N LYS A 72 4.74 -1.02 16.98
CA LYS A 72 4.77 -0.81 18.44
C LYS A 72 4.00 0.45 18.87
N SER A 73 3.61 1.30 17.92
CA SER A 73 2.90 2.57 18.11
C SER A 73 2.04 2.91 16.88
N GLY A 74 1.26 4.00 16.97
CA GLY A 74 0.34 4.44 15.91
C GLY A 74 -1.02 3.74 15.96
N VAL A 75 -1.89 4.08 15.01
CA VAL A 75 -3.28 3.60 14.92
C VAL A 75 -3.36 2.07 14.84
N TYR A 76 -2.42 1.42 14.15
CA TYR A 76 -2.37 -0.04 14.00
C TYR A 76 -1.37 -0.72 14.95
N LYS A 77 -1.14 -0.13 16.14
CA LYS A 77 -0.31 -0.74 17.17
C LYS A 77 -0.81 -2.15 17.50
N GLY A 78 0.09 -3.13 17.48
CA GLY A 78 -0.23 -4.52 17.82
C GLY A 78 -0.94 -5.31 16.72
N ILE A 79 -1.20 -4.70 15.55
CA ILE A 79 -1.84 -5.35 14.40
C ILE A 79 -0.80 -5.51 13.29
N PRO A 80 -0.65 -6.69 12.66
CA PRO A 80 0.32 -6.86 11.59
C PRO A 80 0.03 -5.95 10.39
N VAL A 81 1.10 -5.43 9.78
CA VAL A 81 1.03 -4.59 8.58
C VAL A 81 2.08 -5.03 7.56
N SER A 82 1.77 -4.86 6.27
CA SER A 82 2.71 -5.01 5.18
C SER A 82 2.81 -3.69 4.42
N VAL A 83 4.02 -3.14 4.32
CA VAL A 83 4.28 -1.81 3.77
C VAL A 83 5.39 -1.88 2.73
N ALA A 84 5.22 -1.20 1.60
CA ALA A 84 6.19 -1.13 0.52
C ALA A 84 6.43 0.32 0.05
N PRO A 85 7.66 0.66 -0.37
CA PRO A 85 7.96 1.98 -0.91
C PRO A 85 7.42 2.10 -2.33
N ILE A 86 7.01 3.31 -2.69
CA ILE A 86 6.78 3.73 -4.08
C ILE A 86 8.02 4.49 -4.51
N MET A 87 8.64 4.03 -5.59
CA MET A 87 9.85 4.62 -6.14
C MET A 87 9.56 5.30 -7.47
N ASP A 88 10.27 6.38 -7.75
CA ASP A 88 10.31 6.98 -9.07
C ASP A 88 11.20 6.13 -10.03
N PRO A 89 11.24 6.47 -11.34
CA PRO A 89 12.09 5.75 -12.30
C PRO A 89 13.60 5.77 -12.00
N ASP A 90 14.08 6.74 -11.22
CA ASP A 90 15.48 6.86 -10.81
C ASP A 90 15.77 6.07 -9.53
N GLY A 91 14.77 5.39 -8.96
CA GLY A 91 14.89 4.59 -7.74
C GLY A 91 14.78 5.40 -6.45
N LYS A 92 14.39 6.67 -6.51
CA LYS A 92 14.15 7.51 -5.34
C LYS A 92 12.80 7.15 -4.72
N VAL A 93 12.75 7.03 -3.40
CA VAL A 93 11.49 6.79 -2.68
C VAL A 93 10.68 8.08 -2.65
N VAL A 94 9.46 8.04 -3.20
CA VAL A 94 8.55 9.21 -3.23
C VAL A 94 7.38 9.07 -2.26
N ALA A 95 6.99 7.85 -1.93
CA ALA A 95 5.91 7.54 -1.01
C ALA A 95 6.05 6.11 -0.44
N ALA A 96 5.17 5.73 0.48
CA ALA A 96 5.00 4.35 0.92
C ALA A 96 3.51 4.02 1.04
N MET A 97 3.17 2.77 0.71
CA MET A 97 1.82 2.22 0.84
C MET A 97 1.82 1.05 1.81
N GLY A 98 0.85 1.04 2.73
CA GLY A 98 0.68 0.00 3.74
C GLY A 98 -0.71 -0.61 3.70
N VAL A 99 -0.79 -1.91 3.91
CA VAL A 99 -2.05 -2.63 4.13
C VAL A 99 -2.00 -3.26 5.52
N VAL A 100 -3.11 -3.17 6.25
CA VAL A 100 -3.25 -3.86 7.52
C VAL A 100 -3.60 -5.32 7.25
N ASP A 101 -2.71 -6.20 7.65
CA ASP A 101 -2.80 -7.63 7.41
C ASP A 101 -3.27 -8.33 8.69
N VAL A 102 -4.59 -8.28 8.93
CA VAL A 102 -5.20 -8.86 10.14
C VAL A 102 -5.28 -10.39 10.08
N VAL A 103 -5.15 -10.98 8.89
CA VAL A 103 -5.51 -12.39 8.64
C VAL A 103 -4.30 -13.23 8.17
N GLY A 104 -3.18 -12.62 7.78
CA GLY A 104 -2.11 -13.35 7.08
C GLY A 104 -2.56 -13.89 5.72
N THR A 105 -3.63 -13.32 5.14
CA THR A 105 -4.36 -13.88 3.97
C THR A 105 -3.62 -13.79 2.66
N ILE A 106 -2.55 -13.00 2.56
CA ILE A 106 -1.66 -13.07 1.40
C ILE A 106 -0.58 -14.11 1.68
N ASP A 107 -0.99 -15.38 1.61
CA ASP A 107 -0.07 -16.50 1.40
C ASP A 107 0.43 -16.43 -0.04
N ILE A 108 1.51 -15.68 -0.22
CA ILE A 108 2.19 -15.43 -1.50
C ILE A 108 2.38 -16.76 -2.27
N PRO A 109 2.95 -17.85 -1.70
CA PRO A 109 2.99 -19.17 -2.34
C PRO A 109 1.66 -19.68 -2.95
N ALA A 110 0.54 -19.55 -2.24
CA ALA A 110 -0.77 -20.03 -2.72
C ALA A 110 -1.33 -19.17 -3.87
N VAL A 111 -1.10 -17.85 -3.82
CA VAL A 111 -1.46 -16.92 -4.90
C VAL A 111 -0.64 -17.20 -6.17
N PHE A 112 0.65 -17.50 -6.03
CA PHE A 112 1.52 -17.86 -7.15
C PHE A 112 1.15 -19.22 -7.76
N GLY A 113 0.72 -20.19 -6.95
CA GLY A 113 0.19 -21.48 -7.44
C GLY A 113 -1.02 -21.30 -8.37
N ALA A 114 -2.03 -20.52 -7.93
CA ALA A 114 -3.20 -20.20 -8.73
C ALA A 114 -2.85 -19.39 -10.00
N TYR A 115 -1.87 -18.48 -9.93
CA TYR A 115 -1.43 -17.69 -11.09
C TYR A 115 -0.79 -18.55 -12.19
N THR A 116 0.04 -19.55 -11.83
CA THR A 116 0.61 -20.49 -12.82
C THR A 116 -0.45 -21.29 -13.57
N GLU A 117 -1.58 -21.63 -12.93
CA GLU A 117 -2.68 -22.33 -13.58
C GLU A 117 -3.44 -21.43 -14.55
N VAL A 118 -3.69 -20.18 -14.17
CA VAL A 118 -4.32 -19.17 -15.05
C VAL A 118 -3.45 -18.90 -16.29
N VAL A 119 -2.13 -18.75 -16.12
CA VAL A 119 -1.20 -18.53 -17.25
C VAL A 119 -1.17 -19.74 -18.19
N LYS A 120 -1.18 -20.97 -17.67
CA LYS A 120 -1.28 -22.19 -18.48
C LYS A 120 -2.57 -22.25 -19.29
N GLU A 121 -3.71 -21.93 -18.68
CA GLU A 121 -5.00 -22.00 -19.38
C GLU A 121 -5.13 -20.96 -20.50
N VAL A 122 -4.58 -19.76 -20.31
CA VAL A 122 -4.60 -18.69 -21.32
C VAL A 122 -3.64 -18.98 -22.47
N SER A 123 -2.51 -19.65 -22.20
CA SER A 123 -1.54 -20.02 -23.24
C SER A 123 -1.93 -21.26 -24.06
N GLN A 124 -2.81 -22.12 -23.55
CA GLN A 124 -3.38 -23.27 -24.29
C GLN A 124 -4.54 -22.91 -25.21
N LYS A 125 -5.11 -21.70 -25.10
CA LYS A 125 -6.19 -21.19 -25.96
C LYS A 125 -5.67 -20.35 -27.15
N ARG A 126 -4.38 -20.44 -27.47
CA ARG A 126 -3.74 -19.78 -28.63
C ARG A 126 -3.31 -20.79 -29.68
#